data_AF-A0A345STB1-F1
#
_entry.id   AF-A0A345STB1-F1
#
_cell.length_a   1.000
_cell.length_b   1.000
_cell.length_c   1.000
_cell.angle_alpha   90.00
_cell.angle_beta   90.00
_cell.angle_gamma   90.00
#
_symmetry.space_group_name_H-M   'P 1'
#
loop_
_entity.id
_entity.type
_entity.pdbx_description
1 polymer ?
#
loop_
_entity_poly.entity_id
_entity_poly.type
_entity_poly.pdbx_seq_one_letter_code
_entity_poly.pdbx_strand_id
1 'polypeptide(L)'
;MPSSHLIPDPLGPPPVGPRAAGQQNTLAVRIAHSDVARLMAAACRHQGIPAEQIDAVVKHYLEGELRGKPSHGVAKFCFESQFFHLRQGPPEVFHEQGVFAVVDAHREIGPLSAAFAVDLAVATAARHGAAAVGMINTQRYGILAPWTEEIARHGLIGIATNTSRAEAVPAGGRTPVLGVNPLAFALPTLTEPLSADLGTTLAPMGVLWEHRRSGQPLPQGQFVDSDGRPATDPDQAASAVVFGRHRGFALSLLLQTLAGSLFGFPMGSEVTDTFTTGYTFLALDPAFANPQGTTATANTRFTDQLRAAAAADADTWRLPGDRSRTRAQARRAAPALTLPPLVCERLHARARGDFTSD
;
A
#
# COMPACT_ATOMS: atom_id res chain seq x y z
N MET A 1 34.42 16.73 -5.32
CA MET A 1 33.14 16.08 -4.99
C MET A 1 33.15 14.71 -5.66
N PRO A 2 33.48 13.62 -4.95
CA PRO A 2 33.56 12.32 -5.59
C PRO A 2 32.16 11.86 -5.97
N SER A 3 32.04 11.38 -7.20
CA SER A 3 30.85 10.82 -7.83
C SER A 3 30.20 9.77 -6.92
N SER A 4 28.95 10.01 -6.50
CA SER A 4 28.13 9.02 -5.82
C SER A 4 27.80 7.90 -6.81
N HIS A 5 28.57 6.82 -6.75
CA HIS A 5 28.14 5.55 -7.31
C HIS A 5 26.91 5.10 -6.51
N LEU A 6 25.72 5.32 -7.07
CA LEU A 6 24.48 4.72 -6.61
C LEU A 6 24.68 3.20 -6.60
N ILE A 7 24.77 2.61 -5.41
CA ILE A 7 24.65 1.17 -5.25
C ILE A 7 23.23 0.82 -5.74
N PRO A 8 23.07 -0.07 -6.74
CA PRO A 8 21.75 -0.44 -7.23
C PRO A 8 20.96 -1.07 -6.09
N ASP A 9 19.68 -0.70 -6.02
CA ASP A 9 18.71 -1.33 -5.13
C ASP A 9 18.79 -2.86 -5.21
N PRO A 10 19.14 -3.56 -4.12
CA PRO A 10 19.13 -5.03 -4.12
C PRO A 10 17.72 -5.61 -4.33
N LEU A 11 16.68 -4.76 -4.22
CA LEU A 11 15.26 -5.04 -4.46
C LEU A 11 14.70 -4.26 -5.65
N GLY A 12 15.57 -3.95 -6.63
CA GLY A 12 15.30 -3.13 -7.82
C GLY A 12 13.99 -3.45 -8.51
N PRO A 13 13.47 -2.55 -9.39
CA PRO A 13 12.33 -2.90 -10.23
C PRO A 13 12.60 -4.26 -10.90
N PRO A 14 11.58 -5.14 -11.00
CA PRO A 14 11.79 -6.52 -11.43
C PRO A 14 12.60 -6.54 -12.73
N PRO A 15 13.54 -7.50 -12.90
CA PRO A 15 14.23 -7.65 -14.16
C PRO A 15 13.19 -7.79 -15.27
N VAL A 16 13.28 -6.93 -16.29
CA VAL A 16 12.44 -7.03 -17.47
C VAL A 16 12.91 -8.26 -18.23
N GLY A 17 12.26 -9.40 -17.98
CA GLY A 17 12.48 -10.62 -18.76
C GLY A 17 12.28 -10.37 -20.25
N PRO A 18 12.88 -11.19 -21.14
CA PRO A 18 12.78 -11.00 -22.57
C PRO A 18 11.31 -10.93 -23.00
N ARG A 19 10.99 -9.97 -23.88
CA ARG A 19 9.66 -9.83 -24.49
C ARG A 19 9.25 -11.17 -25.10
N ALA A 20 8.21 -11.79 -24.57
CA ALA A 20 7.57 -12.91 -25.24
C ALA A 20 6.94 -12.38 -26.54
N ALA A 21 7.64 -12.58 -27.65
CA ALA A 21 7.15 -12.23 -28.97
C ALA A 21 6.02 -13.18 -29.35
N GLY A 22 4.80 -12.66 -29.40
CA GLY A 22 3.68 -13.29 -30.09
C GLY A 22 2.96 -14.39 -29.32
N GLN A 23 1.63 -14.23 -29.27
CA GLN A 23 0.61 -15.19 -28.84
C GLN A 23 0.64 -15.62 -27.37
N GLN A 24 -0.43 -15.27 -26.64
CA GLN A 24 -1.13 -16.28 -25.87
C GLN A 24 -2.56 -15.85 -25.55
N ASN A 25 -3.45 -16.81 -25.77
CA ASN A 25 -4.88 -16.80 -25.51
C ASN A 25 -5.12 -16.55 -24.01
N THR A 26 -5.35 -15.29 -23.61
CA THR A 26 -5.44 -14.85 -22.20
C THR A 26 -6.78 -15.20 -21.58
N LEU A 27 -7.06 -16.48 -21.38
CA LEU A 27 -8.12 -16.89 -20.47
C LEU A 27 -7.56 -16.86 -19.05
N ALA A 28 -8.10 -15.97 -18.23
CA ALA A 28 -7.72 -15.87 -16.83
C ALA A 28 -8.01 -17.18 -16.08
N VAL A 29 -7.12 -17.55 -15.16
CA VAL A 29 -7.18 -18.83 -14.44
C VAL A 29 -8.09 -18.69 -13.24
N ARG A 30 -9.08 -19.59 -13.12
CA ARG A 30 -9.94 -19.69 -11.93
C ARG A 30 -9.28 -20.61 -10.91
N ILE A 31 -9.08 -20.11 -9.69
CA ILE A 31 -8.45 -20.85 -8.59
C ILE A 31 -9.25 -20.65 -7.29
N ALA A 32 -9.47 -21.72 -6.52
CA ALA A 32 -10.23 -21.63 -5.27
C ALA A 32 -9.53 -20.70 -4.26
N HIS A 33 -10.30 -19.98 -3.45
CA HIS A 33 -9.74 -19.09 -2.41
C HIS A 33 -8.83 -19.84 -1.44
N SER A 34 -9.26 -21.04 -1.03
CA SER A 34 -8.50 -21.93 -0.16
C SER A 34 -7.18 -22.39 -0.79
N ASP A 35 -7.15 -22.62 -2.10
CA ASP A 35 -5.94 -22.98 -2.82
C ASP A 35 -4.96 -21.80 -2.89
N VAL A 36 -5.45 -20.58 -3.18
CA VAL A 36 -4.59 -19.38 -3.14
C VAL A 36 -3.96 -19.21 -1.77
N ALA A 37 -4.76 -19.26 -0.71
CA ALA A 37 -4.27 -19.14 0.66
C ALA A 37 -3.27 -20.25 1.03
N ARG A 38 -3.55 -21.50 0.64
CA ARG A 38 -2.67 -22.65 0.87
C ARG A 38 -1.34 -22.51 0.14
N LEU A 39 -1.33 -22.05 -1.11
CA LEU A 39 -0.11 -21.83 -1.89
C LEU A 39 0.74 -20.69 -1.31
N MET A 40 0.10 -19.58 -0.90
CA MET A 40 0.80 -18.50 -0.22
C MET A 40 1.40 -18.96 1.12
N ALA A 41 0.64 -19.72 1.92
CA ALA A 41 1.13 -20.30 3.16
C ALA A 41 2.32 -21.24 2.95
N ALA A 42 2.29 -22.07 1.90
CA ALA A 42 3.41 -22.95 1.55
C ALA A 42 4.68 -22.14 1.20
N ALA A 43 4.53 -21.07 0.40
CA ALA A 43 5.64 -20.17 0.10
C ALA A 43 6.21 -19.50 1.36
N CYS A 44 5.35 -19.07 2.29
CA CYS A 44 5.79 -18.52 3.57
C CYS A 44 6.61 -19.51 4.40
N ARG A 45 6.18 -20.79 4.46
CA ARG A 45 6.93 -21.85 5.16
C ARG A 45 8.30 -22.09 4.54
N HIS A 46 8.40 -22.08 3.20
CA HIS A 46 9.69 -22.21 2.51
C HIS A 46 10.65 -21.07 2.84
N GLN A 47 10.14 -19.87 3.13
CA GLN A 47 10.94 -18.72 3.58
C GLN A 47 11.15 -18.66 5.11
N GLY A 48 10.78 -19.72 5.84
CA GLY A 48 11.02 -19.83 7.28
C GLY A 48 10.17 -18.88 8.13
N ILE A 49 9.01 -18.45 7.64
CA ILE A 49 8.07 -17.63 8.42
C ILE A 49 7.41 -18.52 9.51
N PRO A 50 7.41 -18.08 10.78
CA PRO A 50 6.74 -18.78 11.88
C PRO A 50 5.26 -19.04 11.58
N ALA A 51 4.77 -20.22 11.95
CA ALA A 51 3.43 -20.69 11.58
C ALA A 51 2.32 -19.74 12.06
N GLU A 52 2.49 -19.17 13.25
CA GLU A 52 1.59 -18.22 13.89
C GLU A 52 1.49 -16.86 13.17
N GLN A 53 2.47 -16.52 12.32
CA GLN A 53 2.51 -15.26 11.57
C GLN A 53 1.98 -15.40 10.12
N ILE A 54 1.95 -16.62 9.58
CA ILE A 54 1.61 -16.88 8.16
C ILE A 54 0.23 -16.35 7.82
N ASP A 55 -0.76 -16.58 8.68
CA ASP A 55 -2.15 -16.18 8.40
C ASP A 55 -2.30 -14.67 8.26
N ALA A 56 -1.56 -13.88 9.06
CA ALA A 56 -1.56 -12.42 8.96
C ALA A 56 -1.02 -11.95 7.60
N VAL A 57 0.10 -12.54 7.15
CA VAL A 57 0.70 -12.24 5.84
C VAL A 57 -0.26 -12.62 4.70
N VAL A 58 -0.79 -13.85 4.72
CA VAL A 58 -1.70 -14.36 3.68
C VAL A 58 -2.96 -13.51 3.61
N LYS A 59 -3.60 -13.23 4.76
CA LYS A 59 -4.82 -12.43 4.84
C LYS A 59 -4.62 -11.04 4.24
N HIS A 60 -3.50 -10.38 4.52
CA HIS A 60 -3.26 -9.02 4.02
C HIS A 60 -3.18 -8.96 2.49
N TYR A 61 -2.34 -9.80 1.87
CA TYR A 61 -2.21 -9.81 0.41
C TYR A 61 -3.47 -10.32 -0.28
N LEU A 62 -4.18 -11.29 0.33
CA LEU A 62 -5.47 -11.73 -0.19
C LEU A 62 -6.51 -10.59 -0.14
N GLU A 63 -6.47 -9.73 0.89
CA GLU A 63 -7.33 -8.55 0.97
C GLU A 63 -7.10 -7.57 -0.18
N GLY A 64 -5.85 -7.36 -0.58
CA GLY A 64 -5.48 -6.60 -1.78
C GLY A 64 -6.13 -7.16 -3.04
N GLU A 65 -6.08 -8.48 -3.21
CA GLU A 65 -6.76 -9.15 -4.32
C GLU A 65 -8.28 -8.96 -4.22
N LEU A 66 -8.90 -9.26 -3.08
CA LEU A 66 -10.35 -9.16 -2.89
C LEU A 66 -10.89 -7.74 -3.13
N ARG A 67 -10.15 -6.69 -2.74
CA ARG A 67 -10.55 -5.30 -2.97
C ARG A 67 -10.37 -4.81 -4.41
N GLY A 68 -9.85 -5.66 -5.30
CA GLY A 68 -9.56 -5.32 -6.69
C GLY A 68 -8.33 -4.43 -6.83
N LYS A 69 -7.29 -4.69 -6.02
CA LYS A 69 -5.98 -4.03 -6.05
C LYS A 69 -4.89 -5.06 -6.34
N PRO A 70 -4.88 -5.70 -7.53
CA PRO A 70 -3.99 -6.81 -7.84
C PRO A 70 -2.48 -6.45 -7.73
N SER A 71 -2.11 -5.19 -7.96
CA SER A 71 -0.74 -4.69 -7.77
C SER A 71 -0.26 -4.71 -6.30
N HIS A 72 -1.18 -4.92 -5.36
CA HIS A 72 -0.94 -5.08 -3.93
C HIS A 72 -1.57 -6.38 -3.41
N GLY A 73 -1.94 -7.29 -4.32
CA GLY A 73 -2.60 -8.56 -4.03
C GLY A 73 -1.66 -9.75 -4.18
N VAL A 74 -2.15 -10.83 -4.80
CA VAL A 74 -1.37 -12.06 -5.02
C VAL A 74 -0.09 -11.80 -5.84
N ALA A 75 -0.16 -10.96 -6.87
CA ALA A 75 1.02 -10.61 -7.67
C ALA A 75 2.10 -9.92 -6.82
N LYS A 76 1.68 -9.07 -5.86
CA LYS A 76 2.60 -8.40 -4.94
C LYS A 76 3.22 -9.38 -3.97
N PHE A 77 2.43 -10.31 -3.42
CA PHE A 77 2.95 -11.40 -2.59
C PHE A 77 4.03 -12.21 -3.32
N CYS A 78 3.78 -12.61 -4.57
CA CYS A 78 4.77 -13.37 -5.34
C CYS A 78 6.11 -12.64 -5.52
N PHE A 79 6.07 -11.31 -5.61
CA PHE A 79 7.26 -10.46 -5.69
C PHE A 79 7.94 -10.30 -4.32
N GLU A 80 7.23 -9.84 -3.29
CA GLU A 80 7.84 -9.59 -1.97
C GLU A 80 8.35 -10.89 -1.33
N SER A 81 7.66 -12.01 -1.56
CA SER A 81 8.07 -13.31 -1.01
C SER A 81 9.44 -13.78 -1.47
N GLN A 82 9.99 -13.23 -2.55
CA GLN A 82 11.38 -13.51 -2.98
C GLN A 82 12.39 -13.00 -1.95
N PHE A 83 12.02 -12.00 -1.17
CA PHE A 83 12.90 -11.25 -0.28
C PHE A 83 12.64 -11.52 1.20
N PHE A 84 11.66 -12.37 1.55
CA PHE A 84 11.33 -12.69 2.94
C PHE A 84 12.52 -13.28 3.73
N HIS A 85 13.47 -13.93 3.06
CA HIS A 85 14.72 -14.39 3.66
C HIS A 85 15.64 -13.26 4.18
N LEU A 86 15.40 -12.00 3.80
CA LEU A 86 16.19 -10.84 4.25
C LEU A 86 15.76 -10.31 5.63
N ARG A 87 14.70 -10.86 6.23
CA ARG A 87 14.24 -10.49 7.57
C ARG A 87 15.35 -10.71 8.60
N GLN A 88 15.46 -9.81 9.57
CA GLN A 88 16.49 -9.87 10.62
C GLN A 88 15.90 -10.11 12.01
N GLY A 89 14.64 -9.72 12.24
CA GLY A 89 13.96 -9.93 13.50
C GLY A 89 12.55 -9.33 13.49
N PRO A 90 11.79 -9.51 14.58
CA PRO A 90 10.49 -8.88 14.72
C PRO A 90 10.63 -7.37 14.95
N PRO A 91 9.56 -6.58 14.72
CA PRO A 91 9.57 -5.15 14.99
C PRO A 91 9.71 -4.85 16.48
N GLU A 92 10.39 -3.75 16.80
CA GLU A 92 10.53 -3.27 18.18
C GLU A 92 10.35 -1.75 18.27
N VAL A 93 9.96 -1.27 19.46
CA VAL A 93 9.91 0.16 19.75
C VAL A 93 11.32 0.65 20.03
N PHE A 94 11.88 1.42 19.11
CA PHE A 94 13.19 2.05 19.25
C PHE A 94 13.14 3.28 20.17
N HIS A 95 12.07 4.07 20.07
CA HIS A 95 11.87 5.27 20.87
C HIS A 95 10.39 5.54 21.12
N GLU A 96 10.01 5.97 22.32
CA GLU A 96 8.65 6.38 22.67
C GLU A 96 8.69 7.60 23.61
N GLN A 97 7.87 8.60 23.33
CA GLN A 97 7.68 9.79 24.16
C GLN A 97 6.27 10.35 24.00
N GLY A 98 5.44 10.19 25.03
CA GLY A 98 4.06 10.70 25.04
C GLY A 98 3.21 10.05 23.95
N VAL A 99 2.75 10.85 22.98
CA VAL A 99 1.95 10.36 21.85
C VAL A 99 2.80 9.86 20.68
N PHE A 100 4.13 10.03 20.73
CA PHE A 100 5.03 9.66 19.62
C PHE A 100 5.75 8.34 19.91
N ALA A 101 5.86 7.49 18.89
CA ALA A 101 6.72 6.31 18.92
C ALA A 101 7.42 6.09 17.57
N VAL A 102 8.61 5.48 17.62
CA VAL A 102 9.40 5.06 16.46
C VAL A 102 9.66 3.56 16.56
N VAL A 103 9.32 2.84 15.50
CA VAL A 103 9.49 1.39 15.35
C VAL A 103 10.61 1.11 14.37
N ASP A 104 11.61 0.35 14.80
CA ASP A 104 12.53 -0.33 13.89
C ASP A 104 11.96 -1.73 13.61
N ALA A 105 11.65 -2.00 12.35
CA ALA A 105 11.05 -3.28 11.96
C ALA A 105 12.07 -4.38 11.65
N HIS A 106 13.37 -4.15 11.76
CA HIS A 106 14.40 -5.19 11.58
C HIS A 106 14.26 -6.00 10.28
N ARG A 107 13.98 -5.30 9.19
CA ARG A 107 13.69 -5.84 7.84
C ARG A 107 12.54 -6.84 7.78
N GLU A 108 11.65 -6.82 8.76
CA GLU A 108 10.51 -7.73 8.82
C GLU A 108 9.54 -7.51 7.65
N ILE A 109 8.74 -8.53 7.42
CA ILE A 109 7.67 -8.58 6.42
C ILE A 109 6.65 -7.48 6.70
N GLY A 110 6.38 -6.65 5.69
CA GLY A 110 5.57 -5.43 5.81
C GLY A 110 4.25 -5.59 6.56
N PRO A 111 3.40 -6.57 6.23
CA PRO A 111 2.17 -6.83 6.99
C PRO A 111 2.36 -7.12 8.48
N LEU A 112 3.45 -7.76 8.89
CA LEU A 112 3.74 -8.03 10.31
C LEU A 112 4.20 -6.75 11.02
N SER A 113 5.08 -5.99 10.37
CA SER A 113 5.54 -4.68 10.85
C SER A 113 4.39 -3.70 11.03
N ALA A 114 3.49 -3.62 10.04
CA ALA A 114 2.33 -2.74 10.07
C ALA A 114 1.32 -3.14 11.16
N ALA A 115 1.09 -4.43 11.38
CA ALA A 115 0.23 -4.91 12.46
C ALA A 115 0.78 -4.46 13.82
N PHE A 116 2.07 -4.65 14.07
CA PHE A 116 2.73 -4.18 15.30
C PHE A 116 2.58 -2.66 15.50
N ALA A 117 2.82 -1.87 14.45
CA ALA A 117 2.72 -0.41 14.52
C ALA A 117 1.27 0.08 14.74
N VAL A 118 0.28 -0.60 14.15
CA VAL A 118 -1.15 -0.32 14.37
C VAL A 118 -1.55 -0.64 15.81
N ASP A 119 -1.16 -1.80 16.34
CA ASP A 119 -1.46 -2.19 17.71
C ASP A 119 -0.85 -1.19 18.71
N LEU A 120 0.39 -0.75 18.46
CA LEU A 120 1.04 0.30 19.23
C LEU A 120 0.27 1.63 19.13
N ALA A 121 -0.14 2.04 17.93
CA ALA A 121 -0.89 3.29 17.75
C ALA A 121 -2.23 3.26 18.50
N VAL A 122 -2.95 2.13 18.47
CA VAL A 122 -4.20 1.93 19.22
C VAL A 122 -3.94 2.02 20.73
N ALA A 123 -2.93 1.30 21.23
CA ALA A 123 -2.60 1.30 22.65
C ALA A 123 -2.16 2.67 23.17
N THR A 124 -1.32 3.40 22.41
CA THR A 124 -0.87 4.75 22.76
C THR A 124 -2.03 5.74 22.72
N ALA A 125 -2.90 5.67 21.71
CA ALA A 125 -4.07 6.55 21.61
C ALA A 125 -5.07 6.32 22.74
N ALA A 126 -5.30 5.07 23.14
CA ALA A 126 -6.16 4.77 24.29
C ALA A 126 -5.64 5.37 25.61
N ARG A 127 -4.31 5.52 25.74
CA ARG A 127 -3.68 6.12 26.93
C ARG A 127 -3.63 7.64 26.90
N HIS A 128 -3.39 8.22 25.73
CA HIS A 128 -3.01 9.63 25.60
C HIS A 128 -3.98 10.47 24.75
N GLY A 129 -5.02 9.86 24.19
CA GLY A 129 -5.98 10.48 23.30
C GLY A 129 -5.52 10.61 21.85
N ALA A 130 -4.22 10.41 21.59
CA ALA A 130 -3.65 10.41 20.26
C ALA A 130 -2.38 9.55 20.21
N ALA A 131 -2.02 9.10 19.02
CA ALA A 131 -0.76 8.45 18.72
C ALA A 131 -0.25 8.87 17.34
N ALA A 132 1.08 9.00 17.22
CA ALA A 132 1.81 9.15 15.98
C ALA A 132 2.98 8.16 16.00
N VAL A 133 2.81 7.04 15.29
CA VAL A 133 3.78 5.95 15.23
C VAL A 133 4.48 5.97 13.88
N GLY A 134 5.78 6.23 13.89
CA GLY A 134 6.67 6.09 12.75
C GLY A 134 7.25 4.68 12.69
N MET A 135 7.37 4.09 11.51
CA MET A 135 7.98 2.78 11.29
C MET A 135 8.93 2.83 10.11
N ILE A 136 10.12 2.23 10.25
CA ILE A 136 11.16 2.15 9.22
C ILE A 136 11.78 0.75 9.18
N ASN A 137 12.67 0.49 8.22
CA ASN A 137 13.44 -0.76 8.09
C ASN A 137 12.52 -1.97 7.91
N THR A 138 11.54 -1.88 7.02
CA THR A 138 10.56 -2.93 6.74
C THR A 138 10.42 -3.18 5.24
N GLN A 139 9.90 -4.35 4.87
CA GLN A 139 9.35 -4.54 3.54
C GLN A 139 8.02 -3.79 3.35
N ARG A 140 7.57 -3.63 2.10
CA ARG A 140 6.33 -2.93 1.77
C ARG A 140 5.10 -3.63 2.37
N TYR A 141 4.26 -2.86 3.06
CA TYR A 141 3.09 -3.35 3.81
C TYR A 141 1.77 -3.46 3.02
N GLY A 142 1.84 -3.49 1.69
CA GLY A 142 0.67 -3.62 0.81
C GLY A 142 -0.31 -2.44 0.81
N ILE A 143 -1.62 -2.74 0.81
CA ILE A 143 -2.68 -1.72 0.78
C ILE A 143 -2.86 -1.06 2.16
N LEU A 144 -3.20 0.23 2.20
CA LEU A 144 -3.22 0.98 3.45
C LEU A 144 -4.56 0.88 4.18
N ALA A 145 -5.69 0.82 3.44
CA ALA A 145 -7.03 0.83 4.03
C ALA A 145 -7.25 -0.17 5.18
N PRO A 146 -6.78 -1.44 5.11
CA PRO A 146 -7.00 -2.39 6.21
C PRO A 146 -6.38 -1.94 7.53
N TRP A 147 -5.24 -1.24 7.49
CA TRP A 147 -4.55 -0.74 8.69
C TRP A 147 -5.33 0.39 9.36
N THR A 148 -5.81 1.36 8.58
CA THR A 148 -6.62 2.46 9.13
C THR A 148 -8.00 1.98 9.57
N GLU A 149 -8.61 1.04 8.84
CA GLU A 149 -9.86 0.41 9.25
C GLU A 149 -9.71 -0.36 10.55
N GLU A 150 -8.58 -1.01 10.79
CA GLU A 150 -8.31 -1.67 12.07
C GLU A 150 -8.28 -0.67 13.21
N ILE A 151 -7.54 0.44 13.07
CA ILE A 151 -7.56 1.55 14.04
C ILE A 151 -9.01 2.02 14.28
N ALA A 152 -9.80 2.17 13.21
CA ALA A 152 -11.18 2.63 13.31
C ALA A 152 -12.16 1.64 13.97
N ARG A 153 -11.88 0.33 13.93
CA ARG A 153 -12.66 -0.67 14.66
C ARG A 153 -12.51 -0.52 16.18
N HIS A 154 -11.43 0.07 16.66
CA HIS A 154 -11.24 0.43 18.07
C HIS A 154 -11.92 1.77 18.45
N GLY A 155 -12.77 2.32 17.58
CA GLY A 155 -13.47 3.60 17.84
C GLY A 155 -12.61 4.84 17.60
N LEU A 156 -11.39 4.68 17.06
CA LEU A 156 -10.44 5.76 16.82
C LEU A 156 -10.55 6.29 15.39
N ILE A 157 -10.07 7.50 15.11
CA ILE A 157 -9.82 7.95 13.74
C ILE A 157 -8.43 7.45 13.35
N GLY A 158 -8.35 6.62 12.30
CA GLY A 158 -7.09 6.08 11.79
C GLY A 158 -6.63 6.80 10.54
N ILE A 159 -5.34 7.16 10.47
CA ILE A 159 -4.69 7.72 9.28
C ILE A 159 -3.39 6.95 9.06
N ALA A 160 -3.10 6.61 7.81
CA ALA A 160 -1.83 5.98 7.43
C ALA A 160 -1.26 6.65 6.18
N THR A 161 0.06 6.78 6.16
CA THR A 161 0.81 7.26 4.98
C THR A 161 2.21 6.68 5.00
N ASN A 162 2.90 6.76 3.87
CA ASN A 162 4.29 6.38 3.73
C ASN A 162 4.97 7.21 2.65
N THR A 163 6.29 7.23 2.69
CA THR A 163 7.12 7.79 1.62
C THR A 163 7.39 6.75 0.54
N SER A 164 8.07 7.14 -0.52
CA SER A 164 8.72 6.21 -1.46
C SER A 164 9.96 6.88 -2.04
N ARG A 165 10.68 6.15 -2.91
CA ARG A 165 11.68 6.78 -3.79
C ARG A 165 11.08 8.00 -4.50
N ALA A 166 11.95 8.95 -4.82
CA ALA A 166 11.60 10.06 -5.69
C ALA A 166 11.20 9.54 -7.08
N GLU A 167 9.88 9.44 -7.31
CA GLU A 167 9.26 8.87 -8.52
C GLU A 167 8.14 9.76 -9.06
N ALA A 168 7.82 10.86 -8.36
CA ALA A 168 6.73 11.75 -8.71
C ALA A 168 7.22 13.19 -8.93
N VAL A 169 6.61 13.83 -9.92
CA VAL A 169 6.80 15.24 -10.24
C VAL A 169 5.51 16.04 -10.02
N PRO A 170 5.61 17.27 -9.51
CA PRO A 170 4.50 18.23 -9.61
C PRO A 170 4.15 18.47 -11.09
N ALA A 171 2.92 18.93 -11.35
CA ALA A 171 2.53 19.29 -12.71
C ALA A 171 3.47 20.38 -13.28
N GLY A 172 4.12 20.08 -14.42
CA GLY A 172 5.14 20.93 -15.05
C GLY A 172 6.56 20.74 -14.51
N GLY A 173 6.78 19.83 -13.56
CA GLY A 173 8.09 19.43 -13.08
C GLY A 173 8.75 18.38 -13.97
N ARG A 174 10.08 18.31 -13.91
CA ARG A 174 10.91 17.35 -14.64
C ARG A 174 11.66 16.39 -13.71
N THR A 175 12.28 16.92 -12.67
CA THR A 175 13.06 16.12 -11.72
C THR A 175 12.14 15.56 -10.65
N PRO A 176 12.06 14.22 -10.47
CA PRO A 176 11.28 13.65 -9.39
C PRO A 176 11.92 14.02 -8.06
N VAL A 177 11.09 14.50 -7.13
CA VAL A 177 11.50 14.92 -5.78
C VAL A 177 10.57 14.38 -4.69
N LEU A 178 9.41 13.87 -5.09
CA LEU A 178 8.41 13.29 -4.20
C LEU A 178 8.27 11.79 -4.47
N GLY A 179 7.88 11.06 -3.44
CA GLY A 179 7.27 9.75 -3.63
C GLY A 179 5.85 9.84 -4.16
N VAL A 180 5.24 8.67 -4.43
CA VAL A 180 3.80 8.58 -4.75
C VAL A 180 2.89 8.80 -3.52
N ASN A 181 3.51 8.87 -2.33
CA ASN A 181 3.00 9.23 -1.01
C ASN A 181 1.48 9.04 -0.86
N PRO A 182 1.01 7.82 -0.58
CA PRO A 182 -0.42 7.56 -0.43
C PRO A 182 -0.95 8.12 0.88
N LEU A 183 -2.25 8.41 0.90
CA LEU A 183 -3.01 8.71 2.09
C LEU A 183 -4.13 7.69 2.22
N ALA A 184 -4.20 7.04 3.38
CA ALA A 184 -5.38 6.34 3.81
C ALA A 184 -5.91 6.94 5.11
N PHE A 185 -7.22 6.89 5.27
CA PHE A 185 -7.86 7.18 6.54
C PHE A 185 -9.11 6.32 6.71
N ALA A 186 -9.51 6.11 7.95
CA ALA A 186 -10.78 5.50 8.29
C ALA A 186 -11.42 6.20 9.49
N LEU A 187 -12.74 6.38 9.41
CA LEU A 187 -13.55 7.02 10.43
C LEU A 187 -14.46 5.97 11.08
N PRO A 188 -14.55 5.95 12.42
CA PRO A 188 -15.41 5.01 13.12
C PRO A 188 -16.88 5.36 12.85
N THR A 189 -17.70 4.36 12.56
CA THR A 189 -19.16 4.47 12.41
C THR A 189 -19.82 3.41 13.30
N LEU A 190 -21.14 3.40 13.41
CA LEU A 190 -21.88 2.33 14.10
C LEU A 190 -21.84 0.97 13.40
N THR A 191 -21.35 0.91 12.14
CA THR A 191 -21.23 -0.33 11.37
C THR A 191 -19.81 -0.45 10.80
N GLU A 192 -19.66 -0.44 9.48
CA GLU A 192 -18.36 -0.48 8.83
C GLU A 192 -17.71 0.91 8.84
N PRO A 193 -16.39 1.01 9.15
CA PRO A 193 -15.69 2.28 9.05
C PRO A 193 -15.80 2.91 7.65
N LEU A 194 -16.00 4.22 7.60
CA LEU A 194 -15.86 4.97 6.35
C LEU A 194 -14.37 5.12 6.06
N SER A 195 -13.88 4.48 4.99
CA SER A 195 -12.45 4.40 4.68
C SER A 195 -12.10 4.91 3.27
N ALA A 196 -10.94 5.52 3.15
CA ALA A 196 -10.35 5.95 1.88
C ALA A 196 -8.89 5.48 1.82
N ASP A 197 -8.42 5.18 0.60
CA ASP A 197 -7.02 4.79 0.30
C ASP A 197 -6.72 5.22 -1.13
N LEU A 198 -5.86 6.23 -1.25
CA LEU A 198 -5.53 6.93 -2.49
C LEU A 198 -4.04 7.29 -2.56
N GLY A 199 -3.49 7.22 -3.77
CA GLY A 199 -2.16 7.79 -4.06
C GLY A 199 -2.25 9.32 -4.26
N THR A 200 -1.12 10.02 -4.13
CA THR A 200 -1.04 11.45 -4.47
C THR A 200 -0.68 11.71 -5.94
N THR A 201 -0.50 10.66 -6.74
CA THR A 201 -0.29 10.73 -8.19
C THR A 201 -1.53 10.34 -8.99
N LEU A 202 -1.60 10.78 -10.24
CA LEU A 202 -2.66 10.41 -11.19
C LEU A 202 -2.69 8.90 -11.47
N ALA A 203 -1.53 8.24 -11.36
CA ALA A 203 -1.41 6.79 -11.34
C ALA A 203 -0.21 6.35 -10.50
N PRO A 204 -0.26 5.16 -9.89
CA PRO A 204 0.88 4.59 -9.18
C PRO A 204 1.93 4.07 -10.17
N MET A 205 3.19 4.01 -9.77
CA MET A 205 4.29 3.47 -10.59
C MET A 205 4.07 2.02 -11.03
N GLY A 206 3.29 1.24 -10.28
CA GLY A 206 2.88 -0.11 -10.70
C GLY A 206 2.15 -0.16 -12.05
N VAL A 207 1.44 0.91 -12.43
CA VAL A 207 0.83 1.02 -13.78
C VAL A 207 1.91 1.12 -14.84
N LEU A 208 2.94 1.94 -14.61
CA LEU A 208 4.09 2.05 -15.52
C LEU A 208 4.76 0.69 -15.73
N TRP A 209 5.06 -0.02 -14.64
CA TRP A 209 5.71 -1.34 -14.71
C TRP A 209 4.87 -2.39 -15.43
N GLU A 210 3.56 -2.41 -15.20
CA GLU A 210 2.65 -3.33 -15.90
C GLU A 210 2.56 -3.03 -17.41
N HIS A 211 2.54 -1.75 -17.78
CA HIS A 211 2.52 -1.33 -19.17
C HIS A 211 3.85 -1.62 -19.89
N ARG A 212 4.99 -1.45 -19.22
CA ARG A 212 6.31 -1.93 -19.72
C ARG A 212 6.30 -3.43 -20.01
N ARG A 213 5.77 -4.21 -19.07
CA ARG A 213 5.71 -5.68 -19.17
C ARG A 213 4.77 -6.16 -20.27
N SER A 214 3.62 -5.51 -20.42
CA SER A 214 2.59 -5.89 -21.40
C SER A 214 2.78 -5.25 -22.79
N GLY A 215 3.69 -4.28 -22.91
CA GLY A 215 3.92 -3.51 -24.13
C GLY A 215 2.76 -2.60 -24.53
N GLN A 216 1.83 -2.31 -23.60
CA GLN A 216 0.67 -1.46 -23.85
C GLN A 216 0.97 0.01 -23.57
N PRO A 217 0.43 0.97 -24.37
CA PRO A 217 0.65 2.39 -24.14
C PRO A 217 0.05 2.86 -22.81
N LEU A 218 0.70 3.82 -22.15
CA LEU A 218 0.23 4.44 -20.92
C LEU A 218 -0.95 5.39 -21.20
N PRO A 219 -1.87 5.55 -20.24
CA PRO A 219 -2.88 6.60 -20.33
C PRO A 219 -2.25 7.99 -20.38
N GLN A 220 -2.82 8.87 -21.20
CA GLN A 220 -2.30 10.22 -21.42
C GLN A 220 -2.25 11.04 -20.12
N GLY A 221 -1.14 11.76 -19.92
CA GLY A 221 -0.99 12.76 -18.87
C GLY A 221 -0.73 12.22 -17.46
N GLN A 222 -0.63 10.90 -17.28
CA GLN A 222 -0.35 10.29 -15.97
C GLN A 222 1.15 10.21 -15.66
N PHE A 223 1.99 10.17 -16.69
CA PHE A 223 3.43 10.04 -16.59
C PHE A 223 4.15 11.05 -17.50
N VAL A 224 5.39 11.36 -17.15
CA VAL A 224 6.30 12.18 -17.95
C VAL A 224 7.61 11.45 -18.22
N ASP A 225 8.28 11.82 -19.31
CA ASP A 225 9.65 11.37 -19.61
C ASP A 225 10.70 12.08 -18.74
N SER A 226 11.99 11.80 -18.97
CA SER A 226 13.12 12.43 -18.28
C SER A 226 13.26 13.93 -18.54
N ASP A 227 12.60 14.46 -19.58
CA ASP A 227 12.53 15.88 -19.90
C ASP A 227 11.28 16.57 -19.32
N GLY A 228 10.42 15.82 -18.64
CA GLY A 228 9.17 16.34 -18.05
C GLY A 228 8.04 16.49 -19.07
N ARG A 229 8.17 15.94 -20.29
CA ARG A 229 7.12 15.94 -21.31
C ARG A 229 6.17 14.77 -21.08
N PRO A 230 4.85 14.91 -21.32
CA PRO A 230 3.91 13.81 -21.18
C PRO A 230 4.34 12.58 -22.00
N ALA A 231 4.38 11.41 -21.36
CA ALA A 231 4.82 10.17 -21.98
C ALA A 231 3.66 9.15 -22.03
N THR A 232 3.42 8.60 -23.22
CA THR A 232 2.50 7.47 -23.44
C THR A 232 3.25 6.17 -23.76
N ASP A 233 4.52 6.25 -24.16
CA ASP A 233 5.39 5.09 -24.29
C ASP A 233 5.92 4.69 -22.90
N PRO A 234 5.59 3.48 -22.40
CA PRO A 234 6.07 3.02 -21.10
C PRO A 234 7.59 2.90 -21.02
N ASP A 235 8.30 2.71 -22.12
CA ASP A 235 9.76 2.64 -22.10
C ASP A 235 10.40 4.04 -21.96
N GLN A 236 9.69 5.11 -22.35
CA GLN A 236 10.16 6.50 -22.23
C GLN A 236 9.71 7.20 -20.94
N ALA A 237 8.63 6.74 -20.31
CA ALA A 237 8.10 7.34 -19.09
C ALA A 237 9.05 7.15 -17.88
N ALA A 238 9.35 8.22 -17.16
CA ALA A 238 10.26 8.23 -16.02
C ALA A 238 9.54 8.43 -14.68
N SER A 239 8.57 9.36 -14.62
CA SER A 239 7.96 9.79 -13.36
C SER A 239 6.45 9.90 -13.46
N ALA A 240 5.76 9.65 -12.34
CA ALA A 240 4.33 9.86 -12.21
C ALA A 240 3.99 11.33 -11.94
N VAL A 241 2.84 11.79 -12.44
CA VAL A 241 2.38 13.17 -12.23
C VAL A 241 1.50 13.25 -10.97
N VAL A 242 1.81 14.19 -10.07
CA VAL A 242 1.01 14.48 -8.88
C VAL A 242 -0.37 15.05 -9.26
N PHE A 243 -1.45 14.56 -8.62
CA PHE A 243 -2.81 15.01 -8.95
C PHE A 243 -3.04 16.48 -8.52
N GLY A 244 -4.08 17.12 -9.06
CA GLY A 244 -4.56 18.40 -8.49
C GLY A 244 -3.55 19.56 -8.52
N ARG A 245 -2.49 19.45 -9.34
CA ARG A 245 -1.45 20.48 -9.53
C ARG A 245 -0.85 20.89 -8.17
N HIS A 246 -0.90 22.18 -7.81
CA HIS A 246 -0.36 22.69 -6.56
C HIS A 246 -1.02 22.11 -5.31
N ARG A 247 -2.30 21.66 -5.39
CA ARG A 247 -3.01 21.10 -4.23
C ARG A 247 -2.54 19.70 -3.89
N GLY A 248 -2.41 18.81 -4.89
CA GLY A 248 -1.85 17.48 -4.64
C GLY A 248 -0.36 17.56 -4.34
N PHE A 249 0.37 18.55 -4.88
CA PHE A 249 1.75 18.81 -4.49
C PHE A 249 1.86 19.15 -2.99
N ALA A 250 1.06 20.10 -2.51
CA ALA A 250 1.03 20.46 -1.10
C ALA A 250 0.66 19.26 -0.20
N LEU A 251 -0.32 18.46 -0.61
CA LEU A 251 -0.69 17.24 0.10
C LEU A 251 0.46 16.23 0.14
N SER A 252 1.05 15.92 -1.02
CA SER A 252 2.16 14.96 -1.13
C SER A 252 3.37 15.39 -0.30
N LEU A 253 3.67 16.69 -0.24
CA LEU A 253 4.72 17.26 0.60
C LEU A 253 4.43 17.08 2.11
N LEU A 254 3.19 17.31 2.54
CA LEU A 254 2.78 17.06 3.92
C LEU A 254 2.96 15.59 4.28
N LEU A 255 2.50 14.67 3.43
CA LEU A 255 2.63 13.23 3.65
C LEU A 255 4.10 12.78 3.65
N GLN A 256 4.93 13.35 2.77
CA GLN A 256 6.38 13.12 2.78
C GLN A 256 6.99 13.47 4.13
N THR A 257 6.57 14.61 4.71
CA THR A 257 7.07 15.12 5.99
C THR A 257 6.60 14.24 7.15
N LEU A 258 5.32 13.85 7.16
CA LEU A 258 4.74 12.99 8.19
C LEU A 258 5.42 11.62 8.25
N ALA A 259 5.75 11.03 7.11
CA ALA A 259 6.44 9.75 7.01
C ALA A 259 7.95 9.86 6.81
N GLY A 260 8.52 11.05 7.01
CA GLY A 260 9.92 11.37 6.78
C GLY A 260 10.50 12.10 7.99
N SER A 261 10.74 13.40 7.82
CA SER A 261 11.42 14.24 8.81
C SER A 261 10.73 14.33 10.17
N LEU A 262 9.41 14.07 10.28
CA LEU A 262 8.74 14.00 11.59
C LEU A 262 9.42 12.98 12.53
N PHE A 263 9.88 11.86 11.99
CA PHE A 263 10.55 10.79 12.73
C PHE A 263 12.05 10.70 12.45
N GLY A 264 12.61 11.69 11.72
CA GLY A 264 14.00 11.67 11.28
C GLY A 264 14.31 10.61 10.21
N PHE A 265 13.30 10.15 9.47
CA PHE A 265 13.46 9.18 8.39
C PHE A 265 13.94 9.82 7.08
N PRO A 266 14.61 9.05 6.19
CA PRO A 266 15.02 9.53 4.87
C PRO A 266 13.87 10.11 4.05
N MET A 267 14.17 11.09 3.19
CA MET A 267 13.19 11.72 2.29
C MET A 267 13.76 11.91 0.88
N GLY A 268 12.88 11.98 -0.11
CA GLY A 268 13.25 12.28 -1.50
C GLY A 268 14.30 11.31 -2.03
N SER A 269 15.47 11.84 -2.41
CA SER A 269 16.59 11.05 -2.95
C SER A 269 17.28 10.15 -1.91
N GLU A 270 17.07 10.39 -0.61
CA GLU A 270 17.64 9.56 0.46
C GLU A 270 16.82 8.27 0.69
N VAL A 271 15.58 8.22 0.20
CA VAL A 271 14.81 6.97 0.17
C VAL A 271 15.37 6.13 -0.97
N THR A 272 16.24 5.19 -0.61
CA THR A 272 17.01 4.40 -1.57
C THR A 272 16.44 3.01 -1.78
N ASP A 273 15.56 2.51 -0.90
CA ASP A 273 14.91 1.20 -0.96
C ASP A 273 13.69 1.09 -0.02
N THR A 274 13.12 -0.11 0.10
CA THR A 274 12.00 -0.35 1.02
C THR A 274 12.39 -0.18 2.49
N PHE A 275 13.64 -0.48 2.86
CA PHE A 275 14.09 -0.41 4.24
C PHE A 275 14.33 1.02 4.72
N THR A 276 14.64 1.92 3.79
CA THR A 276 14.74 3.38 4.03
C THR A 276 13.42 4.11 3.79
N THR A 277 12.36 3.41 3.38
CA THR A 277 11.01 3.98 3.28
C THR A 277 10.43 4.14 4.69
N GLY A 278 10.01 5.36 5.01
CA GLY A 278 9.29 5.66 6.24
C GLY A 278 7.78 5.47 6.10
N TYR A 279 7.17 4.96 7.17
CA TYR A 279 5.75 4.71 7.30
C TYR A 279 5.21 5.42 8.54
N THR A 280 3.94 5.82 8.52
CA THR A 280 3.30 6.52 9.64
C THR A 280 1.88 6.06 9.84
N PHE A 281 1.54 5.83 11.10
CA PHE A 281 0.19 5.54 11.57
C PHE A 281 -0.19 6.60 12.61
N LEU A 282 -1.29 7.29 12.37
CA LEU A 282 -1.88 8.21 13.33
C LEU A 282 -3.19 7.60 13.82
N ALA A 283 -3.39 7.64 15.13
CA ALA A 283 -4.64 7.25 15.76
C ALA A 283 -5.10 8.39 16.67
N LEU A 284 -6.33 8.85 16.51
CA LEU A 284 -6.92 9.91 17.33
C LEU A 284 -8.16 9.37 18.03
N ASP A 285 -8.20 9.47 19.36
CA ASP A 285 -9.37 9.07 20.15
C ASP A 285 -10.38 10.22 20.21
N PRO A 286 -11.54 10.10 19.55
CA PRO A 286 -12.55 11.14 19.61
C PRO A 286 -13.12 11.34 21.00
N ALA A 287 -13.06 10.36 21.90
CA ALA A 287 -13.60 10.46 23.25
C ALA A 287 -12.84 11.47 24.12
N PHE A 288 -11.55 11.71 23.83
CA PHE A 288 -10.76 12.74 24.50
C PHE A 288 -11.23 14.16 24.13
N ALA A 289 -11.68 14.36 22.89
CA ALA A 289 -12.21 15.66 22.43
C ALA A 289 -13.72 15.81 22.67
N ASN A 290 -14.46 14.69 22.65
CA ASN A 290 -15.91 14.61 22.78
C ASN A 290 -16.29 13.48 23.75
N PRO A 291 -16.28 13.74 25.07
CA PRO A 291 -16.56 12.72 26.10
C PRO A 291 -17.98 12.14 26.04
N GLN A 292 -18.89 12.75 25.27
CA GLN A 292 -20.25 12.23 25.09
C GLN A 292 -20.28 10.96 24.22
N GLY A 293 -19.18 10.60 23.55
CA GLY A 293 -19.08 9.35 22.78
C GLY A 293 -19.95 9.32 21.53
N THR A 294 -20.36 10.48 21.00
CA THR A 294 -21.34 10.58 19.89
C THR A 294 -20.71 10.49 18.50
N THR A 295 -19.38 10.37 18.40
CA THR A 295 -18.65 10.45 17.12
C THR A 295 -19.08 9.39 16.11
N ALA A 296 -19.19 8.11 16.52
CA ALA A 296 -19.61 7.05 15.62
C ALA A 296 -21.03 7.27 15.07
N THR A 297 -21.95 7.71 15.92
CA THR A 297 -23.33 8.07 15.54
C THR A 297 -23.36 9.26 14.59
N ALA A 298 -22.57 10.30 14.86
CA ALA A 298 -22.49 11.48 14.00
C ALA A 298 -21.93 11.12 12.61
N ASN A 299 -20.88 10.29 12.57
CA ASN A 299 -20.27 9.80 11.34
C ASN A 299 -21.23 8.89 10.55
N THR A 300 -21.99 8.01 11.21
CA THR A 300 -23.04 7.19 10.56
C THR A 300 -24.08 8.08 9.92
N ARG A 301 -24.66 9.03 10.67
CA ARG A 301 -25.67 9.96 10.15
C ARG A 301 -25.16 10.74 8.95
N PHE A 302 -23.91 11.24 9.01
CA PHE A 302 -23.32 11.98 7.89
C PHE A 302 -23.07 11.08 6.67
N THR A 303 -22.57 9.85 6.89
CA THR A 303 -22.39 8.84 5.84
C THR A 303 -23.71 8.52 5.14
N ASP A 304 -24.81 8.38 5.90
CA ASP A 304 -26.14 8.15 5.36
C ASP A 304 -26.64 9.33 4.51
N GLN A 305 -26.38 10.57 4.95
CA GLN A 305 -26.68 11.78 4.17
C GLN A 305 -25.90 11.81 2.85
N LEU A 306 -24.60 11.49 2.87
CA LEU A 306 -23.78 11.41 1.65
C LEU A 306 -24.29 10.32 0.71
N ARG A 307 -24.71 9.16 1.24
CA ARG A 307 -25.28 8.07 0.43
C ARG A 307 -26.61 8.46 -0.20
N ALA A 308 -27.49 9.09 0.56
CA ALA A 308 -28.76 9.61 0.05
C ALA A 308 -28.54 10.64 -1.06
N ALA A 309 -27.57 11.53 -0.91
CA ALA A 309 -27.21 12.52 -1.92
C ALA A 309 -26.57 11.89 -3.17
N ALA A 310 -25.74 10.86 -3.01
CA ALA A 310 -25.09 10.13 -4.10
C ALA A 310 -26.07 9.28 -4.93
N ALA A 311 -27.19 8.83 -4.35
CA ALA A 311 -28.17 7.98 -5.02
C ALA A 311 -28.81 8.60 -6.27
N ALA A 312 -28.71 9.93 -6.45
CA ALA A 312 -29.17 10.63 -7.64
C ALA A 312 -28.36 10.27 -8.91
N ASP A 313 -27.11 9.84 -8.75
CA ASP A 313 -26.24 9.35 -9.82
C ASP A 313 -25.13 8.47 -9.23
N ALA A 314 -25.45 7.19 -9.03
CA ALA A 314 -24.55 6.21 -8.41
C ALA A 314 -23.29 5.89 -9.25
N ASP A 315 -23.28 6.25 -10.53
CA ASP A 315 -22.11 6.10 -11.41
C ASP A 315 -21.13 7.27 -11.26
N THR A 316 -21.64 8.48 -10.98
CA THR A 316 -20.82 9.70 -10.82
C THR A 316 -20.26 9.86 -9.40
N TRP A 317 -21.05 9.55 -8.36
CA TRP A 317 -20.63 9.74 -6.97
C TRP A 317 -20.85 8.47 -6.14
N ARG A 318 -19.79 8.06 -5.43
CA ARG A 318 -19.84 7.03 -4.38
C ARG A 318 -19.02 7.46 -3.18
N LEU A 319 -19.31 6.88 -2.02
CA LEU A 319 -18.45 7.11 -0.87
C LEU A 319 -17.11 6.39 -1.05
N PRO A 320 -16.02 6.95 -0.48
CA PRO A 320 -14.75 6.26 -0.40
C PRO A 320 -14.89 4.85 0.20
N GLY A 321 -14.15 3.91 -0.37
CA GLY A 321 -14.12 2.51 0.07
C GLY A 321 -15.29 1.65 -0.44
N ASP A 322 -16.46 2.19 -0.79
CA ASP A 322 -17.65 1.40 -1.15
C ASP A 322 -17.37 0.43 -2.31
N ARG A 323 -16.80 0.93 -3.42
CA ARG A 323 -16.45 0.08 -4.57
C ARG A 323 -15.47 -1.04 -4.21
N SER A 324 -14.52 -0.79 -3.31
CA SER A 324 -13.56 -1.80 -2.87
C SER A 324 -14.23 -2.84 -1.96
N ARG A 325 -15.11 -2.41 -1.05
CA ARG A 325 -15.91 -3.29 -0.17
C ARG A 325 -16.86 -4.18 -0.97
N THR A 326 -17.64 -3.62 -1.89
CA THR A 326 -18.55 -4.39 -2.75
C THR A 326 -17.79 -5.43 -3.58
N ARG A 327 -16.63 -5.06 -4.15
CA ARG A 327 -15.78 -6.03 -4.88
C ARG A 327 -15.24 -7.13 -3.97
N ALA A 328 -14.80 -6.79 -2.76
CA ALA A 328 -14.32 -7.78 -1.80
C ALA A 328 -15.43 -8.74 -1.37
N GLN A 329 -16.63 -8.24 -1.07
CA GLN A 329 -17.79 -9.06 -0.75
C GLN A 329 -18.16 -10.00 -1.91
N ALA A 330 -18.27 -9.47 -3.13
CA ALA A 330 -18.58 -10.28 -4.31
C ALA A 330 -17.51 -11.34 -4.61
N ARG A 331 -16.22 -10.99 -4.48
CA ARG A 331 -15.12 -11.94 -4.68
C ARG A 331 -15.09 -13.01 -3.60
N ARG A 332 -15.27 -12.66 -2.31
CA ARG A 332 -15.36 -13.64 -1.21
C ARG A 332 -16.53 -14.60 -1.37
N ALA A 333 -17.66 -14.14 -1.88
CA ALA A 333 -18.83 -14.98 -2.13
C ALA A 333 -18.65 -15.90 -3.36
N ALA A 334 -17.72 -15.58 -4.25
CA ALA A 334 -17.43 -16.40 -5.42
C ALA A 334 -16.62 -17.66 -5.02
N PRO A 335 -16.87 -18.82 -5.65
CA PRO A 335 -16.17 -20.06 -5.31
C PRO A 335 -14.66 -20.02 -5.65
N ALA A 336 -14.25 -19.10 -6.54
CA ALA A 336 -12.88 -18.99 -7.02
C ALA A 336 -12.52 -17.54 -7.35
N LEU A 337 -11.23 -17.22 -7.21
CA LEU A 337 -10.61 -16.02 -7.73
C LEU A 337 -10.19 -16.23 -9.19
N THR A 338 -10.16 -15.13 -9.93
CA THR A 338 -9.67 -15.10 -11.30
C THR A 338 -8.32 -14.39 -11.32
N LEU A 339 -7.24 -15.12 -11.57
CA LEU A 339 -5.87 -14.59 -11.60
C LEU A 339 -5.30 -14.62 -13.03
N PRO A 340 -4.42 -13.68 -13.40
CA PRO A 340 -3.64 -13.80 -14.64
C PRO A 340 -2.83 -15.12 -14.64
N PRO A 341 -2.71 -15.83 -15.78
CA PRO A 341 -1.99 -17.11 -15.85
C PRO A 341 -0.59 -17.04 -15.26
N LEU A 342 0.18 -16.01 -15.63
CA LEU A 342 1.55 -15.81 -15.13
C LEU A 342 1.61 -15.57 -13.61
N VAL A 343 0.61 -14.91 -13.01
CA VAL A 343 0.53 -14.74 -11.55
C VAL A 343 0.25 -16.09 -10.87
N CYS A 344 -0.61 -16.92 -11.47
CA CYS A 344 -0.91 -18.27 -10.99
C CYS A 344 0.33 -19.18 -11.06
N GLU A 345 1.05 -19.14 -12.19
CA GLU A 345 2.30 -19.89 -12.38
C GLU A 345 3.37 -19.50 -11.36
N ARG A 346 3.60 -18.20 -11.16
CA ARG A 346 4.51 -17.70 -10.11
C ARG A 346 4.07 -18.14 -8.73
N LEU A 347 2.78 -18.03 -8.39
CA LEU A 347 2.28 -18.47 -7.08
C LEU A 347 2.58 -19.96 -6.84
N HIS A 348 2.37 -20.80 -7.84
CA HIS A 348 2.73 -22.22 -7.78
C HIS A 348 4.25 -22.45 -7.67
N ALA A 349 5.07 -21.66 -8.35
CA ALA A 349 6.53 -21.73 -8.22
C ALA A 349 6.99 -21.39 -6.80
N ARG A 350 6.50 -20.28 -6.24
CA ARG A 350 6.80 -19.85 -4.86
C ARG A 350 6.37 -20.92 -3.85
N ALA A 351 5.20 -21.54 -4.05
CA ALA A 351 4.71 -22.62 -3.20
C ALA A 351 5.56 -23.90 -3.25
N ARG A 352 6.39 -24.10 -4.29
CA ARG A 352 7.37 -25.18 -4.40
C ARG A 352 8.78 -24.80 -3.91
N GLY A 353 8.94 -23.58 -3.39
CA GLY A 353 10.23 -23.05 -2.95
C GLY A 353 11.08 -22.43 -4.07
N ASP A 354 10.54 -22.24 -5.27
CA ASP A 354 11.22 -21.50 -6.33
C ASP A 354 10.87 -20.01 -6.26
N PHE A 355 11.84 -19.21 -5.82
CA PHE A 355 11.75 -17.75 -5.70
C PHE A 355 12.47 -17.00 -6.83
N THR A 356 12.99 -17.71 -7.82
CA THR A 356 13.83 -17.17 -8.88
C THR A 356 13.12 -17.04 -10.22
N SER A 357 12.12 -17.88 -10.49
CA SER A 357 11.34 -17.81 -11.73
C SER A 357 10.36 -16.63 -11.71
N ASP A 358 10.36 -15.80 -12.76
CA ASP A 358 9.47 -14.63 -12.95
C ASP A 358 8.77 -14.62 -14.32
#